data_AF-A0A931WE40-F1
#
_entry.id   AF-A0A931WE40-F1
#
_cell.length_a   1.000
_cell.length_b   1.000
_cell.length_c   1.000
_cell.angle_alpha   90.00
_cell.angle_beta   90.00
_cell.angle_gamma   90.00
#
_symmetry.space_group_name_H-M   'P 1'
#
loop_
_entity.id
_entity.type
_entity.pdbx_description
1 polymer ?
#
loop_
_entity_poly.entity_id
_entity_poly.type
_entity_poly.pdbx_seq_one_letter_code
_entity_poly.pdbx_strand_id
1 'polypeptide(L)'
;MTRAVNVEPVKWLTKNFKGRILFASTCSVYGKSDSMLNESSPTQPLSLYARSKLEVESVLAKHPNVLIYRIGTAYGVSDHHSRIR
;
A
#
# COMPACT_ATOMS: atom_id res chain seq x y z
N MET A 1 -7.15 4.45 15.26
CA MET A 1 -7.55 5.27 14.08
C MET A 1 -6.92 4.76 12.78
N THR A 2 -5.59 4.64 12.68
CA THR A 2 -4.89 4.26 11.43
C THR A 2 -5.31 2.90 10.84
N ARG A 3 -5.46 1.84 11.64
CA ARG A 3 -5.92 0.53 11.14
C ARG A 3 -7.38 0.53 10.67
N ALA A 4 -8.25 1.23 11.40
CA ALA A 4 -9.67 1.32 11.07
C ALA A 4 -9.93 2.00 9.71
N VAL A 5 -9.04 2.89 9.29
CA VAL A 5 -9.14 3.58 7.99
C VAL A 5 -8.36 2.86 6.90
N ASN A 6 -7.15 2.37 7.19
CA ASN A 6 -6.27 1.84 6.15
C ASN A 6 -6.43 0.33 5.89
N VAL A 7 -6.87 -0.44 6.89
CA VAL A 7 -6.82 -1.91 6.85
C VAL A 7 -8.22 -2.51 6.76
N GLU A 8 -9.10 -2.15 7.69
CA GLU A 8 -10.42 -2.78 7.80
C GLU A 8 -11.32 -2.60 6.56
N PRO A 9 -11.38 -1.41 5.92
CA PRO A 9 -12.15 -1.23 4.69
C PRO A 9 -11.62 -2.10 3.55
N VAL A 10 -10.30 -2.27 3.47
CA VAL A 10 -9.68 -3.11 2.42
C VAL A 10 -9.96 -4.58 2.69
N LYS A 11 -9.90 -5.04 3.94
CA LYS A 11 -10.33 -6.41 4.32
C LYS A 11 -11.78 -6.67 3.92
N TRP A 12 -12.66 -5.71 4.15
CA TRP A 12 -14.05 -5.80 3.71
C TRP A 12 -14.15 -5.84 2.19
N LEU A 13 -13.45 -4.96 1.47
CA LEU A 13 -13.43 -4.91 0.01
C LEU A 13 -12.99 -6.26 -0.58
N THR A 14 -11.88 -6.84 -0.09
CA THR A 14 -11.34 -8.11 -0.57
C THR A 14 -12.32 -9.28 -0.45
N LYS A 15 -13.20 -9.25 0.56
CA LYS A 15 -14.21 -10.30 0.77
C LYS A 15 -15.41 -10.16 -0.16
N ASN A 16 -15.83 -8.91 -0.41
CA ASN A 16 -17.11 -8.61 -1.05
C ASN A 16 -17.00 -8.25 -2.54
N PHE A 17 -15.84 -7.77 -2.98
CA PHE A 17 -15.59 -7.43 -4.37
C PHE A 17 -14.88 -8.57 -5.09
N LYS A 18 -15.29 -8.86 -6.33
CA LYS A 18 -14.71 -9.92 -7.18
C LYS A 18 -14.00 -9.40 -8.43
N GLY A 19 -14.07 -8.09 -8.67
CA GLY A 19 -13.45 -7.46 -9.84
C GLY A 19 -11.94 -7.27 -9.66
N ARG A 20 -11.32 -6.56 -10.61
CA ARG A 20 -9.89 -6.23 -10.53
C ARG A 20 -9.65 -5.15 -9.47
N ILE A 21 -8.72 -5.40 -8.56
CA ILE A 21 -8.30 -4.42 -7.55
C ILE A 21 -6.92 -3.89 -7.91
N LEU A 22 -6.77 -2.57 -7.95
CA LEU A 22 -5.48 -1.89 -7.99
C LEU A 22 -5.23 -1.24 -6.64
N PHE A 23 -4.13 -1.61 -5.98
CA PHE A 23 -3.80 -1.08 -4.67
C PHE A 23 -2.48 -0.30 -4.71
N ALA A 24 -2.57 0.99 -4.40
CA ALA A 24 -1.41 1.85 -4.17
C ALA A 24 -0.83 1.61 -2.78
N SER A 25 0.24 0.80 -2.74
CA SER A 25 1.07 0.60 -1.56
C SER A 25 2.20 1.63 -1.50
N THR A 26 3.32 1.35 -0.82
CA THR A 26 4.42 2.29 -0.64
C THR A 26 5.77 1.58 -0.65
N CYS A 27 6.81 2.21 -1.18
CA CYS A 27 8.18 1.71 -1.07
C CYS A 27 8.70 1.71 0.38
N SER A 28 8.07 2.45 1.30
CA SER A 28 8.46 2.47 2.71
C SER A 28 8.30 1.12 3.43
N VAL A 29 7.64 0.14 2.80
CA VAL A 29 7.56 -1.24 3.33
C VAL A 29 8.92 -1.94 3.35
N TYR A 30 9.85 -1.54 2.49
CA TYR A 30 11.21 -2.11 2.47
C TYR A 30 12.06 -1.61 3.65
N GLY A 31 11.75 -0.43 4.20
CA GLY A 31 12.57 0.20 5.22
C GLY A 31 13.79 0.89 4.63
N LYS A 32 14.86 1.00 5.42
CA LYS A 32 16.13 1.58 4.97
C LYS A 32 16.95 0.49 4.28
N SER A 33 17.36 0.72 3.04
CA SER A 33 18.31 -0.12 2.31
C SER A 33 19.24 0.77 1.50
N ASP A 34 20.53 0.43 1.49
CA ASP A 34 21.54 1.11 0.69
C ASP A 34 21.79 0.39 -0.65
N SER A 35 21.13 -0.75 -0.89
CA SER A 35 21.22 -1.53 -2.13
C SER A 35 19.98 -1.34 -3.02
N MET A 36 20.12 -1.70 -4.30
CA MET A 36 19.01 -1.75 -5.24
C MET A 36 17.97 -2.78 -4.79
N LEU A 37 16.71 -2.35 -4.69
CA LEU A 37 15.59 -3.18 -4.26
C LEU A 37 14.69 -3.55 -5.44
N ASN A 38 14.05 -4.70 -5.32
CA ASN A 38 13.01 -5.19 -6.23
C ASN A 38 11.82 -5.75 -5.41
N GLU A 39 10.76 -6.18 -6.08
CA GLU A 39 9.53 -6.68 -5.45
C GLU A 39 9.74 -7.91 -4.57
N SER A 40 10.77 -8.71 -4.89
CA SER A 40 11.19 -9.90 -4.15
C SER A 40 12.10 -9.58 -2.95
N SER A 41 12.49 -8.33 -2.77
CA SER A 41 13.35 -7.90 -1.67
C SER A 41 12.62 -7.97 -0.33
N PRO A 42 13.34 -8.25 0.77
CA PRO A 42 12.73 -8.35 2.09
C PRO A 42 12.10 -7.03 2.52
N THR A 43 10.95 -7.11 3.19
CA THR A 43 10.22 -5.95 3.72
C THR A 43 10.53 -5.73 5.19
N GLN A 44 11.05 -4.56 5.56
CA GLN A 44 11.29 -4.15 6.94
C GLN A 44 10.59 -2.81 7.28
N PRO A 45 9.26 -2.80 7.50
CA PRO A 45 8.51 -1.56 7.69
C PRO A 45 8.85 -0.86 9.01
N LEU A 46 9.35 0.37 8.90
CA LEU A 46 9.82 1.17 10.05
C LEU A 46 8.73 2.00 10.73
N SER A 47 7.56 2.18 10.10
CA SER A 47 6.46 3.01 10.63
C SER A 47 5.14 2.24 10.75
N LEU A 48 4.23 2.70 11.61
CA LEU A 48 2.87 2.15 11.70
C LEU A 48 2.11 2.24 10.38
N TYR A 49 2.36 3.31 9.61
CA TYR A 49 1.82 3.47 8.27
C TYR A 49 2.32 2.36 7.32
N ALA A 50 3.64 2.15 7.23
CA ALA A 50 4.23 1.12 6.38
C ALA A 50 3.77 -0.29 6.80
N ARG A 51 3.69 -0.56 8.11
CA ARG A 51 3.14 -1.81 8.65
C ARG A 51 1.69 -2.02 8.23
N SER A 52 0.85 -0.98 8.29
CA SER A 52 -0.55 -1.08 7.87
C SER A 52 -0.70 -1.37 6.37
N LYS A 53 0.15 -0.77 5.52
CA LYS A 53 0.17 -1.04 4.08
C LYS A 53 0.62 -2.47 3.78
N LEU A 54 1.67 -2.95 4.43
CA LEU A 54 2.16 -4.32 4.27
C LEU A 54 1.14 -5.37 4.73
N GLU A 55 0.41 -5.09 5.82
CA GLU A 55 -0.72 -5.95 6.26
C GLU A 55 -1.78 -6.06 5.15
N VAL A 56 -2.14 -4.94 4.52
CA VAL A 56 -3.11 -4.91 3.43
C VAL A 56 -2.61 -5.66 2.20
N GLU A 57 -1.32 -5.55 1.85
CA GLU A 57 -0.73 -6.35 0.76
C GLU A 57 -0.94 -7.85 0.99
N SER A 58 -0.71 -8.31 2.22
CA SER A 58 -0.87 -9.73 2.58
C SER A 58 -2.33 -10.19 2.53
N VAL A 59 -3.28 -9.30 2.83
CA VAL A 59 -4.72 -9.58 2.68
C VAL A 59 -5.11 -9.65 1.22
N LEU A 60 -4.65 -8.68 0.41
CA LEU A 60 -4.98 -8.59 -1.02
C LEU A 60 -4.31 -9.66 -1.86
N ALA A 61 -3.14 -10.16 -1.47
CA ALA A 61 -2.44 -11.25 -2.16
C ALA A 61 -3.28 -12.54 -2.26
N LYS A 62 -4.33 -12.68 -1.42
CA LYS A 62 -5.29 -13.79 -1.47
C LYS A 62 -6.41 -13.58 -2.51
N HIS A 63 -6.52 -12.38 -3.07
CA HIS A 63 -7.52 -12.05 -4.09
C HIS A 63 -7.00 -12.44 -5.48
N PRO A 64 -7.79 -13.15 -6.31
CA PRO A 64 -7.29 -13.71 -7.57
C PRO A 64 -6.95 -12.65 -8.65
N ASN A 65 -7.50 -11.44 -8.55
CA ASN A 65 -7.31 -10.39 -9.55
C ASN A 65 -6.89 -9.08 -8.87
N VAL A 66 -5.64 -9.03 -8.40
CA VAL A 66 -5.08 -7.86 -7.72
C VAL A 66 -3.75 -7.43 -8.35
N LEU A 67 -3.51 -6.12 -8.40
CA LEU A 67 -2.21 -5.53 -8.69
C LEU A 67 -1.83 -4.61 -7.53
N ILE A 68 -0.68 -4.90 -6.91
CA ILE A 68 -0.12 -4.10 -5.81
C ILE A 68 1.03 -3.27 -6.38
N TYR A 69 0.94 -1.95 -6.22
CA TYR A 69 1.95 -1.02 -6.72
C TYR A 69 2.62 -0.27 -5.57
N ARG A 70 3.90 -0.58 -5.29
CA ARG A 70 4.69 0.04 -4.22
C ARG A 70 5.29 1.36 -4.71
N ILE A 71 4.52 2.44 -4.64
CA ILE A 71 4.96 3.76 -5.13
C ILE A 71 6.01 4.41 -4.21
N GLY A 72 6.94 5.12 -4.87
CA GLY A 72 7.85 6.07 -4.22
C GLY A 72 7.16 7.34 -3.74
N THR A 73 7.95 8.30 -3.27
CA THR A 73 7.46 9.65 -2.97
C THR A 73 6.91 10.28 -4.25
N ALA A 74 5.59 10.43 -4.34
CA ALA A 74 4.95 11.11 -5.45
C ALA A 74 5.18 12.63 -5.32
N TYR A 75 5.45 13.28 -6.46
CA TYR A 75 5.61 14.73 -6.58
C TYR A 75 4.94 15.19 -7.89
N GLY A 76 4.41 16.41 -7.89
CA GLY A 76 3.76 17.02 -9.04
C GLY A 76 2.59 17.90 -8.63
N VAL A 77 2.04 18.63 -9.60
CA VAL A 77 0.81 19.41 -9.41
C VAL A 77 -0.35 18.43 -9.45
N SER A 78 -1.04 18.32 -8.33
CA SER A 78 -2.32 17.64 -8.26
C SER A 78 -3.46 18.63 -8.53
N ASP A 79 -4.69 18.13 -8.66
CA ASP A 79 -5.83 18.95 -9.08
C ASP A 79 -6.17 20.09 -8.09
N HIS A 80 -7.13 20.94 -8.47
CA HIS A 80 -7.61 22.04 -7.64
C HIS A 80 -8.22 21.61 -6.28
N HIS A 81 -8.49 20.31 -6.07
CA HIS A 81 -9.02 19.76 -4.81
C HIS A 81 -7.94 19.26 -3.86
N SER A 82 -6.69 19.25 -4.31
CA SER A 82 -5.56 18.90 -3.47
C SER A 82 -5.28 20.05 -2.53
N ARG A 83 -5.75 19.91 -1.29
CA ARG A 83 -5.55 20.93 -0.27
C ARG A 83 -4.05 21.18 -0.12
N ILE A 84 -3.65 22.41 -0.40
CA ILE A 84 -2.36 22.94 0.01
C ILE A 84 -2.31 22.75 1.53
N ARG A 85 -1.36 21.94 2.00
CA ARG A 85 -1.02 21.82 3.42
C ARG A 85 0.28 22.55 3.65
#